data_AF-E7EM38-F1
#
_entry.id   AF-E7EM38-F1
#
_cell.length_a   1.000
_cell.length_b   1.000
_cell.length_c   1.000
_cell.angle_alpha   90.00
_cell.angle_beta   90.00
_cell.angle_gamma   90.00
#
_symmetry.space_group_name_H-M   'P 1'
#
loop_
_entity.id
_entity.type
_entity.pdbx_description
1 polymer ?
#
loop_
_entity_poly.entity_id
_entity_poly.type
_entity_poly.pdbx_seq_one_letter_code
_entity_poly.pdbx_strand_id
1 'polypeptide(L)'
;MQLLEIFSKKPLNVTHGIFKDISDRSEELGQMVSGCFPTDVWQEMERVDEQIKLDFPGTTAHCYLLLHPTLLGLEDVKFDNFVSYIFYVGKGTGFRSLHHFIEALQKENDPYIDSKCGSIVSIWNSGQEIGCVKIFVGVSSTVAQIKEAAMIKALSKHDLTNKIEGSFLGLSNIWNNKDKCQYGSFCIRKAYDQMKKDDIKRVSKSMVELFKDPETRKLFSH
;
A
#
# COMPACT_ATOMS: atom_id res chain seq x y z
N MET A 1 38.05 -23.16 7.03
CA MET A 1 38.20 -21.70 6.92
C MET A 1 37.28 -21.21 5.83
N GLN A 2 36.27 -20.40 6.19
CA GLN A 2 35.39 -19.54 5.37
C GLN A 2 33.96 -19.59 5.93
N LEU A 3 33.71 -18.82 6.99
CA LEU A 3 32.38 -18.51 7.53
C LEU A 3 32.32 -16.99 7.76
N LEU A 4 32.56 -16.20 6.70
CA LEU A 4 32.55 -14.74 6.74
C LEU A 4 31.83 -14.12 5.54
N GLU A 5 30.62 -14.61 5.22
CA GLU A 5 29.73 -13.93 4.25
C GLU A 5 28.33 -13.62 4.81
N ILE A 6 28.14 -13.58 6.13
CA ILE A 6 26.81 -13.28 6.70
C ILE A 6 26.61 -11.77 7.01
N PHE A 7 27.64 -10.93 6.92
CA PHE A 7 27.52 -9.51 7.29
C PHE A 7 27.52 -8.57 6.09
N SER A 8 26.46 -8.60 5.28
CA SER A 8 26.13 -7.44 4.43
C SER A 8 24.65 -7.42 3.99
N LYS A 9 23.72 -7.37 4.94
CA LYS A 9 22.47 -6.64 4.69
C LYS A 9 22.62 -5.29 5.35
N LYS A 10 23.12 -4.30 4.59
CA LYS A 10 23.13 -2.89 5.01
C LYS A 10 21.73 -2.54 5.52
N PRO A 11 21.59 -1.83 6.65
CA PRO A 11 20.31 -1.27 7.04
C PRO A 11 19.80 -0.41 5.88
N LEU A 12 18.55 -0.63 5.47
CA LEU A 12 17.88 0.17 4.47
C LEU A 12 17.96 1.63 4.94
N ASN A 13 18.81 2.43 4.28
CA ASN A 13 18.88 3.88 4.48
C ASN A 13 17.58 4.48 3.95
N VAL A 14 16.49 4.40 4.73
CA VAL A 14 15.20 5.01 4.37
C VAL A 14 15.21 6.52 4.61
N THR A 15 16.25 7.08 5.23
CA THR A 15 16.29 8.50 5.62
C THR A 15 16.71 9.45 4.50
N HIS A 16 17.29 8.97 3.40
CA HIS A 16 17.66 9.79 2.25
C HIS A 16 17.39 9.02 0.95
N GLY A 17 16.14 9.00 0.52
CA GLY A 17 15.77 8.35 -0.72
C GLY A 17 14.49 8.96 -1.27
N ILE A 18 14.66 9.89 -2.19
CA ILE A 18 13.73 10.11 -3.29
C ILE A 18 13.32 8.69 -3.76
N PHE A 19 12.09 8.27 -3.46
CA PHE A 19 11.61 6.97 -3.91
C PHE A 19 11.71 6.92 -5.43
N LYS A 20 12.22 5.77 -5.89
CA LYS A 20 13.05 5.59 -7.06
C LYS A 20 12.36 5.99 -8.36
N ASP A 21 13.21 6.13 -9.37
CA ASP A 21 12.87 6.50 -10.74
C ASP A 21 11.55 5.88 -11.19
N ILE A 22 10.65 6.72 -11.72
CA ILE A 22 9.37 6.32 -12.33
C ILE A 22 9.57 5.18 -13.34
N SER A 23 10.77 5.02 -13.91
CA SER A 23 11.17 3.94 -14.81
C SER A 23 10.96 2.51 -14.27
N ASP A 24 10.90 2.30 -12.95
CA ASP A 24 10.72 0.96 -12.36
C ASP A 24 9.25 0.47 -12.36
N ARG A 25 8.30 1.34 -12.73
CA ARG A 25 6.85 1.06 -12.72
C ARG A 25 6.40 0.31 -13.97
N SER A 26 5.20 -0.27 -13.92
CA SER A 26 4.60 -0.86 -15.12
C SER A 26 4.36 0.22 -16.19
N GLU A 27 4.45 -0.16 -17.46
CA GLU A 27 4.18 0.74 -18.59
C GLU A 27 2.78 1.37 -18.47
N GLU A 28 1.80 0.60 -18.03
CA GLU A 28 0.42 1.02 -17.81
C GLU A 28 0.30 2.09 -16.73
N LEU A 29 1.04 1.94 -15.63
CA LEU A 29 1.07 2.95 -14.57
C LEU A 29 1.80 4.21 -15.07
N GLY A 30 2.85 4.06 -15.87
CA GLY A 30 3.54 5.15 -16.56
C GLY A 30 2.60 5.95 -17.47
N GLN A 31 1.80 5.26 -18.30
CA GLN A 31 0.77 5.88 -19.14
C GLN A 31 -0.28 6.62 -18.31
N MET A 32 -0.69 6.06 -17.16
CA MET A 32 -1.62 6.72 -16.24
C MET A 32 -1.00 7.99 -15.62
N VAL A 33 0.27 7.94 -15.24
CA VAL A 33 1.02 9.09 -14.71
C VAL A 33 1.18 10.18 -15.77
N SER A 34 1.47 9.83 -17.02
CA SER A 34 1.62 10.79 -18.11
C SER A 34 0.28 11.32 -18.66
N GLY A 35 -0.85 10.79 -18.18
CA GLY A 35 -2.19 11.13 -18.70
C GLY A 35 -2.47 10.55 -20.10
N CYS A 36 -1.69 9.57 -20.54
CA CYS A 36 -1.82 8.90 -21.83
C CYS A 36 -2.50 7.52 -21.73
N PHE A 37 -3.14 7.22 -20.60
CA PHE A 37 -3.83 5.94 -20.41
C PHE A 37 -5.04 5.83 -21.36
N PRO A 38 -5.16 4.76 -22.16
CA PRO A 38 -6.24 4.65 -23.13
C PRO A 38 -7.62 4.59 -22.48
N THR A 39 -8.58 5.37 -23.01
CA THR A 39 -9.94 5.46 -22.47
C THR A 39 -10.72 4.14 -22.58
N ASP A 40 -10.53 3.40 -23.66
CA ASP A 40 -11.13 2.07 -23.87
C ASP A 40 -10.65 1.07 -22.82
N VAL A 41 -9.36 1.11 -22.48
CA VAL A 41 -8.80 0.32 -21.38
C VAL A 41 -9.41 0.73 -20.04
N TRP A 42 -9.58 2.03 -19.78
CA TRP A 42 -10.25 2.50 -18.56
C TRP A 42 -11.67 1.94 -18.43
N GLN A 43 -12.48 2.04 -19.49
CA GLN A 43 -13.85 1.52 -19.51
C GLN A 43 -13.90 0.01 -19.29
N GLU A 44 -12.98 -0.74 -19.90
CA GLU A 44 -12.87 -2.17 -19.69
C GLU A 44 -12.48 -2.50 -18.23
N MET A 45 -11.56 -1.74 -17.63
CA MET A 45 -11.20 -1.92 -16.22
C MET A 45 -12.37 -1.61 -15.26
N GLU A 46 -13.25 -0.65 -15.60
CA GLU A 46 -14.47 -0.41 -14.84
C GLU A 46 -15.43 -1.60 -14.92
N ARG A 47 -15.67 -2.14 -16.12
CA ARG A 47 -16.50 -3.34 -16.32
C ARG A 47 -15.95 -4.55 -15.57
N VAL A 48 -14.63 -4.75 -15.65
CA VAL A 48 -13.92 -5.81 -14.93
C VAL A 48 -14.05 -5.64 -13.42
N ASP A 49 -13.92 -4.41 -12.90
CA ASP A 49 -14.05 -4.13 -11.47
C ASP A 49 -15.44 -4.48 -10.95
N GLU A 50 -16.48 -4.13 -11.71
CA GLU A 50 -17.86 -4.48 -11.40
C GLU A 50 -18.07 -5.99 -11.42
N GLN A 51 -17.56 -6.69 -12.44
CA GLN A 51 -17.68 -8.14 -12.51
C GLN A 51 -16.97 -8.85 -11.34
N ILE A 52 -15.78 -8.40 -10.94
CA ILE A 52 -15.06 -8.94 -9.78
C ILE A 52 -15.87 -8.77 -8.49
N LYS A 53 -16.56 -7.64 -8.32
CA LYS A 53 -17.43 -7.40 -7.15
C LYS A 53 -18.68 -8.29 -7.18
N LEU A 54 -19.25 -8.57 -8.36
CA LEU A 54 -20.39 -9.46 -8.53
C LEU A 54 -20.02 -10.92 -8.29
N ASP A 55 -18.86 -11.37 -8.78
CA ASP A 55 -18.36 -12.74 -8.59
C ASP A 55 -18.04 -13.04 -7.12
N PHE A 56 -17.62 -12.02 -6.37
CA PHE A 56 -17.19 -12.14 -4.98
C PHE A 56 -17.93 -11.15 -4.08
N PRO A 57 -19.24 -11.36 -3.86
CA PRO A 57 -20.03 -10.47 -3.01
C PRO A 57 -19.55 -10.52 -1.56
N GLY A 58 -19.76 -9.42 -0.84
CA GLY A 58 -19.40 -9.28 0.57
C GLY A 58 -18.80 -7.92 0.88
N THR A 59 -18.77 -7.56 2.16
CA THR A 59 -18.42 -6.20 2.61
C THR A 59 -17.46 -6.19 3.81
N THR A 60 -16.76 -7.31 4.04
CA THR A 60 -15.98 -7.54 5.26
C THR A 60 -14.57 -6.95 5.24
N ALA A 61 -14.12 -6.45 4.09
CA ALA A 61 -12.75 -6.04 3.85
C ALA A 61 -12.63 -4.66 3.19
N HIS A 62 -11.40 -4.17 3.21
CA HIS A 62 -10.93 -2.98 2.53
C HIS A 62 -9.46 -3.18 2.11
N CYS A 63 -8.97 -2.34 1.22
CA CYS A 63 -7.54 -2.15 1.03
C CYS A 63 -7.07 -0.92 1.81
N TYR A 64 -5.79 -0.83 2.08
CA TYR A 64 -5.17 0.37 2.62
C TYR A 64 -3.77 0.57 2.04
N LEU A 65 -3.33 1.81 2.03
CA LEU A 65 -2.01 2.24 1.58
C LEU A 65 -1.27 2.89 2.74
N LEU A 66 0.02 2.60 2.86
CA LEU A 66 0.92 3.39 3.69
C LEU A 66 1.74 4.34 2.82
N LEU A 67 1.71 5.62 3.19
CA LEU A 67 2.30 6.73 2.46
C LEU A 67 3.46 7.32 3.23
N HIS A 68 4.54 7.60 2.53
CA HIS A 68 5.74 8.22 3.09
C HIS A 68 5.42 9.62 3.65
N PRO A 69 6.04 10.03 4.77
CA PRO A 69 5.76 11.33 5.42
C PRO A 69 5.95 12.55 4.51
N THR A 70 6.86 12.48 3.55
CA THR A 70 7.09 13.57 2.57
C THR A 70 5.81 13.98 1.85
N LEU A 71 4.94 13.02 1.50
CA LEU A 71 3.65 13.30 0.86
C LEU A 71 2.76 14.16 1.75
N LEU A 72 2.82 13.96 3.06
CA LEU A 72 1.97 14.65 4.04
C LEU A 72 2.32 16.13 4.22
N GLY A 73 3.49 16.56 3.74
CA GLY A 73 3.92 17.95 3.74
C GLY A 73 3.60 18.71 2.44
N LEU A 74 3.05 18.03 1.43
CA LEU A 74 2.74 18.66 0.15
C LEU A 74 1.38 19.36 0.22
N GLU A 75 1.32 20.62 -0.21
CA GLU A 75 0.07 21.40 -0.28
C GLU A 75 -0.89 20.84 -1.35
N ASP A 76 -0.35 20.49 -2.52
CA ASP A 76 -1.11 19.82 -3.59
C ASP A 76 -0.42 18.52 -4.01
N VAL A 77 -0.93 17.41 -3.48
CA VAL A 77 -0.52 16.08 -3.89
C VAL A 77 -1.02 15.82 -5.32
N LYS A 78 -0.10 15.80 -6.27
CA LYS A 78 -0.28 15.33 -7.65
C LYS A 78 -0.26 13.80 -7.72
N PHE A 79 -0.76 13.22 -8.81
CA PHE A 79 -0.87 11.77 -8.95
C PHE A 79 0.50 11.08 -8.98
N ASP A 80 1.48 11.65 -9.68
CA ASP A 80 2.85 11.15 -9.70
C ASP A 80 3.48 11.12 -8.30
N ASN A 81 3.33 12.21 -7.53
CA ASN A 81 3.74 12.28 -6.13
C ASN A 81 3.05 11.18 -5.30
N PHE A 82 1.74 11.04 -5.44
CA PHE A 82 0.99 9.99 -4.74
C PHE A 82 1.57 8.61 -4.99
N VAL A 83 1.78 8.25 -6.26
CA VAL A 83 2.33 6.95 -6.63
C VAL A 83 3.74 6.77 -6.07
N SER A 84 4.60 7.79 -6.15
CA SER A 84 5.99 7.75 -5.66
C SER A 84 6.11 7.53 -4.15
N TYR A 85 5.12 7.95 -3.38
CA TYR A 85 5.18 7.89 -1.91
C TYR A 85 4.42 6.70 -1.32
N ILE A 86 3.83 5.81 -2.13
CA ILE A 86 3.30 4.53 -1.64
C ILE A 86 4.46 3.57 -1.36
N PHE A 87 4.65 3.14 -0.12
CA PHE A 87 5.69 2.15 0.24
C PHE A 87 5.12 0.81 0.73
N TYR A 88 3.79 0.73 0.88
CA TYR A 88 3.10 -0.49 1.25
C TYR A 88 1.63 -0.47 0.78
N VAL A 89 1.20 -1.60 0.22
CA VAL A 89 -0.20 -1.89 -0.12
C VAL A 89 -0.67 -3.04 0.74
N GLY A 90 -1.84 -2.96 1.36
CA GLY A 90 -2.36 -4.07 2.15
C GLY A 90 -3.87 -4.24 2.04
N LYS A 91 -4.33 -5.43 2.43
CA LYS A 91 -5.75 -5.67 2.73
C LYS A 91 -5.98 -5.76 4.24
N GLY A 92 -7.17 -5.33 4.67
CA GLY A 92 -7.59 -5.36 6.07
C GLY A 92 -9.04 -5.78 6.23
N THR A 93 -9.34 -6.33 7.41
CA THR A 93 -10.71 -6.53 7.92
C THR A 93 -10.83 -5.73 9.22
N GLY A 94 -11.89 -4.93 9.37
CA GLY A 94 -12.08 -4.08 10.56
C GLY A 94 -10.91 -3.12 10.80
N PHE A 95 -10.27 -3.20 11.98
CA PHE A 95 -9.19 -2.31 12.40
C PHE A 95 -7.77 -2.88 12.18
N ARG A 96 -7.63 -3.97 11.42
CA ARG A 96 -6.33 -4.64 11.22
C ARG A 96 -5.22 -3.77 10.61
N SER A 97 -5.54 -2.67 9.93
CA SER A 97 -4.50 -1.73 9.47
C SER A 97 -3.65 -1.19 10.66
N LEU A 98 -4.24 -1.03 11.85
CA LEU A 98 -3.51 -0.66 13.07
C LEU A 98 -2.61 -1.78 13.62
N HIS A 99 -2.95 -3.05 13.35
CA HIS A 99 -2.17 -4.19 13.84
C HIS A 99 -0.74 -4.17 13.29
N HIS A 100 -0.52 -3.72 12.06
CA HIS A 100 0.83 -3.65 11.47
C HIS A 100 1.70 -2.58 12.12
N PHE A 101 1.09 -1.49 12.59
CA PHE A 101 1.80 -0.47 13.36
C PHE A 101 2.17 -0.99 14.76
N ILE A 102 1.25 -1.70 15.43
CA ILE A 102 1.53 -2.36 16.72
C ILE A 102 2.64 -3.40 16.55
N GLU A 103 2.59 -4.22 15.50
CA GLU A 103 3.61 -5.20 15.16
C GLU A 103 4.98 -4.53 14.96
N ALA A 104 5.05 -3.41 14.23
CA ALA A 104 6.28 -2.67 14.02
C ALA A 104 6.86 -2.13 15.34
N LEU A 105 6.01 -1.59 16.20
CA LEU A 105 6.40 -1.10 17.52
C LEU A 105 6.90 -2.22 18.45
N GLN A 106 6.35 -3.42 18.35
CA GLN A 106 6.82 -4.60 19.12
C GLN A 106 8.18 -5.10 18.63
N LYS A 107 8.44 -5.00 17.32
CA LYS A 107 9.68 -5.43 16.68
C LYS A 107 10.76 -4.33 16.64
N GLU A 108 10.55 -3.17 17.27
CA GLU A 108 11.45 -2.02 17.17
C GLU A 108 12.91 -2.36 17.50
N ASN A 109 13.13 -3.20 18.51
CA ASN A 109 14.46 -3.65 18.92
C ASN A 109 14.83 -5.04 18.36
N ASP A 110 14.04 -5.59 17.44
CA ASP A 110 14.29 -6.90 16.83
C ASP A 110 15.35 -6.75 15.71
N PRO A 111 16.53 -7.37 15.83
CA PRO A 111 17.55 -7.34 14.77
C PRO A 111 17.10 -8.05 13.48
N TYR A 112 16.06 -8.88 13.53
CA TYR A 112 15.47 -9.61 12.40
C TYR A 112 14.15 -9.01 11.91
N ILE A 113 13.88 -7.74 12.25
CA ILE A 113 12.69 -7.01 11.81
C ILE A 113 12.53 -7.07 10.28
N ASP A 114 11.30 -7.31 9.85
CA ASP A 114 10.99 -7.34 8.42
C ASP A 114 11.02 -5.95 7.77
N SER A 115 11.19 -5.91 6.44
CA SER A 115 11.31 -4.63 5.71
C SER A 115 10.15 -3.67 5.95
N LYS A 116 8.91 -4.17 6.10
CA LYS A 116 7.72 -3.35 6.35
C LYS A 116 7.81 -2.71 7.73
N CYS A 117 7.97 -3.53 8.77
CA CYS A 117 8.11 -3.04 10.14
C CYS A 117 9.35 -2.14 10.28
N GLY A 118 10.46 -2.49 9.64
CA GLY A 118 11.71 -1.72 9.66
C GLY A 118 11.55 -0.33 9.06
N SER A 119 10.85 -0.21 7.92
CA SER A 119 10.52 1.10 7.34
C SER A 119 9.61 1.92 8.26
N ILE A 120 8.59 1.31 8.87
CA ILE A 120 7.70 1.99 9.84
C ILE A 120 8.51 2.54 11.03
N VAL A 121 9.35 1.69 11.65
CA VAL A 121 10.19 2.06 12.79
C VAL A 121 11.20 3.15 12.40
N SER A 122 11.84 3.03 11.23
CA SER A 122 12.78 4.04 10.73
C SER A 122 12.12 5.41 10.56
N ILE A 123 10.91 5.45 10.03
CA ILE A 123 10.14 6.70 9.86
C ILE A 123 9.82 7.30 11.24
N TRP A 124 9.33 6.50 12.19
CA TRP A 124 9.02 7.00 13.53
C TRP A 124 10.26 7.47 14.30
N ASN A 125 11.39 6.78 14.17
CA ASN A 125 12.66 7.17 14.78
C ASN A 125 13.21 8.49 14.22
N SER A 126 12.74 8.89 13.03
CA SER A 126 13.01 10.22 12.45
C SER A 126 12.05 11.31 12.96
N GLY A 127 11.14 10.98 13.89
CA GLY A 127 10.14 11.90 14.43
C GLY A 127 8.97 12.19 13.49
N GLN A 128 8.79 11.40 12.44
CA GLN A 128 7.79 11.64 11.39
C GLN A 128 6.55 10.74 11.55
N GLU A 129 5.43 11.14 10.95
CA GLU A 129 4.17 10.40 10.95
C GLU A 129 3.93 9.70 9.62
N ILE A 130 3.33 8.52 9.66
CA ILE A 130 3.04 7.75 8.44
C ILE A 130 1.61 8.06 7.98
N GLY A 131 1.43 8.28 6.68
CA GLY A 131 0.09 8.39 6.11
C GLY A 131 -0.53 7.01 5.94
N CYS A 132 -1.79 6.85 6.35
CA CYS A 132 -2.57 5.64 6.15
C CYS A 132 -3.89 5.99 5.49
N VAL A 133 -4.13 5.49 4.29
CA VAL A 133 -5.38 5.73 3.55
C VAL A 133 -6.12 4.40 3.42
N LYS A 134 -7.39 4.36 3.87
CA LYS A 134 -8.29 3.23 3.58
C LYS A 134 -8.96 3.48 2.24
N ILE A 135 -8.95 2.47 1.37
CA ILE A 135 -9.53 2.54 0.03
C ILE A 135 -10.34 1.28 -0.23
N PHE A 136 -11.30 1.36 -1.16
CA PHE A 136 -12.15 0.22 -1.52
C PHE A 136 -12.83 -0.42 -0.29
N VAL A 137 -13.44 0.40 0.57
CA VAL A 137 -14.11 -0.06 1.79
C VAL A 137 -15.41 -0.79 1.42
N GLY A 138 -15.75 -1.82 2.19
CA GLY A 138 -17.01 -2.54 2.01
C GLY A 138 -16.97 -3.51 0.82
N VAL A 139 -15.82 -4.13 0.57
CA VAL A 139 -15.68 -5.19 -0.43
C VAL A 139 -15.43 -6.54 0.24
N SER A 140 -15.54 -7.65 -0.51
CA SER A 140 -15.22 -8.96 0.05
C SER A 140 -13.71 -9.10 0.24
N SER A 141 -13.32 -10.00 1.15
CA SER A 141 -11.90 -10.32 1.40
C SER A 141 -11.16 -10.76 0.13
N THR A 142 -11.87 -11.42 -0.79
CA THR A 142 -11.35 -11.86 -2.10
C THR A 142 -11.12 -10.66 -3.02
N VAL A 143 -12.09 -9.75 -3.15
CA VAL A 143 -11.93 -8.53 -3.95
C VAL A 143 -10.77 -7.69 -3.44
N ALA A 144 -10.66 -7.50 -2.12
CA ALA A 144 -9.55 -6.77 -1.52
C ALA A 144 -8.18 -7.42 -1.82
N GLN A 145 -8.12 -8.75 -1.82
CA GLN A 145 -6.90 -9.49 -2.13
C GLN A 145 -6.50 -9.39 -3.62
N ILE A 146 -7.48 -9.45 -4.53
CA ILE A 146 -7.23 -9.25 -5.97
C ILE A 146 -6.71 -7.83 -6.23
N LYS A 147 -7.35 -6.82 -5.62
CA LYS A 147 -6.94 -5.41 -5.72
C LYS A 147 -5.55 -5.17 -5.15
N GLU A 148 -5.25 -5.72 -3.97
CA GLU A 148 -3.91 -5.69 -3.38
C GLU A 148 -2.87 -6.29 -4.34
N ALA A 149 -3.13 -7.48 -4.86
CA ALA A 149 -2.24 -8.15 -5.81
C ALA A 149 -1.99 -7.30 -7.07
N ALA A 150 -3.04 -6.74 -7.65
CA ALA A 150 -2.97 -5.93 -8.86
C ALA A 150 -2.21 -4.61 -8.62
N MET A 151 -2.50 -3.89 -7.54
CA MET A 151 -1.79 -2.66 -7.19
C MET A 151 -0.30 -2.91 -6.95
N ILE A 152 0.07 -4.01 -6.28
CA ILE A 152 1.47 -4.42 -6.11
C ILE A 152 2.14 -4.71 -7.45
N LYS A 153 1.44 -5.36 -8.39
CA LYS A 153 1.97 -5.61 -9.74
C LYS A 153 2.22 -4.32 -10.52
N ALA A 154 1.30 -3.36 -10.46
CA ALA A 154 1.44 -2.08 -11.17
C ALA A 154 2.55 -1.18 -10.59
N LEU A 155 2.68 -1.12 -9.26
CA LEU A 155 3.73 -0.33 -8.59
C LEU A 155 5.13 -0.89 -8.79
N SER A 156 5.26 -2.18 -9.14
CA SER A 156 6.51 -2.94 -9.14
C SER A 156 7.12 -3.11 -7.73
N LYS A 157 7.75 -4.25 -7.48
CA LYS A 157 8.19 -4.62 -6.12
C LYS A 157 9.36 -3.82 -5.58
N HIS A 158 10.13 -3.15 -6.44
CA HIS A 158 11.40 -2.55 -6.04
C HIS A 158 11.27 -1.41 -5.02
N ASP A 159 10.06 -0.85 -4.87
CA ASP A 159 9.73 0.22 -3.93
C ASP A 159 8.76 -0.21 -2.82
N LEU A 160 8.20 -1.42 -2.90
CA LEU A 160 7.25 -1.91 -1.91
C LEU A 160 7.90 -2.83 -0.89
N THR A 161 7.53 -2.65 0.37
CA THR A 161 7.97 -3.51 1.48
C THR A 161 7.14 -4.81 1.61
N ASN A 162 6.24 -5.06 0.65
CA ASN A 162 5.39 -6.25 0.58
C ASN A 162 6.23 -7.53 0.41
N LYS A 163 6.12 -8.45 1.39
CA LYS A 163 6.81 -9.76 1.34
C LYS A 163 6.10 -10.81 0.49
N ILE A 164 4.77 -10.76 0.45
CA ILE A 164 3.91 -11.77 -0.15
C ILE A 164 3.18 -11.12 -1.32
N GLU A 165 3.20 -11.76 -2.49
CA GLU A 165 2.32 -11.36 -3.59
C GLU A 165 0.87 -11.71 -3.22
N GLY A 166 -0.04 -10.75 -3.39
CA GLY A 166 -1.46 -11.06 -3.35
C GLY A 166 -1.84 -12.11 -4.39
N SER A 167 -3.01 -12.73 -4.24
CA SER A 167 -3.47 -13.80 -5.11
C SER A 167 -4.55 -13.31 -6.06
N PHE A 168 -4.46 -13.74 -7.31
CA PHE A 168 -5.52 -13.53 -8.30
C PHE A 168 -6.50 -14.71 -8.24
N LEU A 169 -7.79 -14.42 -8.26
CA LEU A 169 -8.87 -15.38 -8.08
C LEU A 169 -10.02 -15.10 -9.07
N GLY A 170 -10.81 -16.12 -9.40
CA GLY A 170 -11.88 -16.03 -10.39
C GLY A 170 -11.35 -15.64 -11.77
N LEU A 171 -12.06 -14.73 -12.45
CA LEU A 171 -11.66 -14.24 -13.77
C LEU A 171 -10.25 -13.62 -13.78
N SER A 172 -9.78 -13.08 -12.65
CA SER A 172 -8.46 -12.46 -12.57
C SER A 172 -7.28 -13.45 -12.59
N ASN A 173 -7.55 -14.74 -12.31
CA ASN A 173 -6.52 -15.76 -12.27
C ASN A 173 -5.92 -16.08 -13.65
N ILE A 174 -6.70 -15.91 -14.72
CA ILE A 174 -6.28 -16.19 -16.10
C ILE A 174 -5.65 -14.98 -16.81
N TRP A 175 -5.59 -13.83 -16.13
CA TRP A 175 -5.01 -12.61 -16.69
C TRP A 175 -3.52 -12.74 -16.97
N ASN A 176 -3.12 -12.18 -18.11
CA ASN A 176 -1.71 -11.98 -18.41
C ASN A 176 -1.14 -10.84 -17.52
N ASN A 177 0.18 -10.61 -17.58
CA ASN A 177 0.80 -9.58 -16.74
C ASN A 177 0.35 -8.15 -17.11
N LYS A 178 0.09 -7.88 -18.40
CA LYS A 178 -0.41 -6.58 -18.86
C LYS A 178 -1.78 -6.28 -18.24
N ASP A 179 -2.73 -7.22 -18.31
CA ASP A 179 -4.07 -7.03 -17.74
C ASP A 179 -4.01 -6.80 -16.21
N LYS A 180 -3.14 -7.55 -15.51
CA LYS A 180 -2.89 -7.37 -14.07
C LYS A 180 -2.37 -5.97 -13.74
N CYS A 181 -1.44 -5.46 -14.55
CA CYS A 181 -0.91 -4.11 -14.39
C CYS A 181 -1.95 -3.04 -14.77
N GLN A 182 -2.75 -3.23 -15.83
CA GLN A 182 -3.83 -2.31 -16.19
C GLN A 182 -4.85 -2.18 -15.06
N TYR A 183 -5.31 -3.30 -14.50
CA TYR A 183 -6.24 -3.30 -13.38
C TYR A 183 -5.62 -2.70 -12.11
N GLY A 184 -4.33 -2.97 -11.88
CA GLY A 184 -3.56 -2.36 -10.80
C GLY A 184 -3.48 -0.83 -10.92
N SER A 185 -3.13 -0.32 -12.09
CA SER A 185 -3.04 1.11 -12.39
C SER A 185 -4.40 1.80 -12.27
N PHE A 186 -5.46 1.16 -12.76
CA PHE A 186 -6.84 1.59 -12.54
C PHE A 186 -7.15 1.71 -11.04
N CYS A 187 -6.82 0.69 -10.25
CA CYS A 187 -7.04 0.72 -8.80
C CYS A 187 -6.22 1.84 -8.12
N ILE A 188 -4.96 2.04 -8.50
CA ILE A 188 -4.13 3.12 -7.94
C ILE A 188 -4.72 4.49 -8.28
N ARG A 189 -5.25 4.68 -9.49
CA ARG A 189 -5.91 5.92 -9.86
C ARG A 189 -7.18 6.17 -9.06
N LYS A 190 -8.04 5.16 -8.92
CA LYS A 190 -9.25 5.26 -8.06
C LYS A 190 -8.88 5.53 -6.60
N ALA A 191 -7.77 4.96 -6.11
CA ALA A 191 -7.26 5.19 -4.76
C ALA A 191 -6.81 6.65 -4.56
N TYR A 192 -6.12 7.22 -5.54
CA TYR A 192 -5.75 8.65 -5.52
C TYR A 192 -6.99 9.54 -5.52
N ASP A 193 -7.95 9.28 -6.40
CA ASP A 193 -9.18 10.07 -6.48
C ASP A 193 -10.01 9.96 -5.19
N GLN A 194 -9.94 8.81 -4.48
CA GLN A 194 -10.53 8.64 -3.16
C GLN A 194 -9.76 9.41 -2.08
N MET A 195 -8.43 9.33 -2.07
CA MET A 195 -7.58 10.09 -1.13
C MET A 195 -7.78 11.61 -1.27
N LYS A 196 -8.10 12.14 -2.45
CA LYS A 196 -8.40 13.56 -2.61
C LYS A 196 -9.75 13.98 -1.99
N LYS A 197 -10.61 13.02 -1.65
CA LYS A 197 -11.93 13.23 -1.04
C LYS A 197 -11.94 12.92 0.45
N ASP A 198 -11.13 11.94 0.87
CA ASP A 198 -11.06 11.43 2.23
C ASP A 198 -9.78 11.93 2.94
N ASP A 199 -9.81 12.08 4.26
CA ASP A 199 -8.62 12.46 5.02
C ASP A 199 -7.58 11.33 5.08
N ILE A 200 -6.30 11.70 4.89
CA ILE A 200 -5.18 10.81 5.16
C ILE A 200 -5.00 10.68 6.68
N LYS A 201 -5.18 9.49 7.23
CA LYS A 201 -4.91 9.25 8.65
C LYS A 201 -3.40 9.31 8.91
N ARG A 202 -2.97 10.28 9.72
CA ARG A 202 -1.59 10.39 10.20
C ARG A 202 -1.40 9.45 11.38
N VAL A 203 -0.41 8.56 11.30
CA VAL A 203 -0.12 7.55 12.31
C VAL A 203 1.27 7.79 12.89
N SER A 204 1.31 8.43 14.06
CA SER A 204 2.51 8.64 14.85
C SER A 204 2.82 7.45 15.75
N LYS A 205 4.08 7.35 16.22
CA LYS A 205 4.47 6.36 17.22
C LYS A 205 3.66 6.49 18.51
N SER A 206 3.52 7.72 19.01
CA SER A 206 2.77 8.02 20.24
C SER A 206 1.29 7.65 20.12
N MET A 207 0.67 7.85 18.95
CA MET A 207 -0.69 7.38 18.70
C MET A 207 -0.79 5.86 18.90
N VAL A 208 0.14 5.09 18.33
CA VAL A 208 0.14 3.62 18.40
C VAL A 208 0.48 3.10 19.80
N GLU A 209 1.32 3.82 20.55
CA GLU A 209 1.61 3.53 21.95
C GLU A 209 0.36 3.65 22.81
N LEU A 210 -0.46 4.70 22.60
CA LEU A 210 -1.75 4.86 23.26
C LEU A 210 -2.71 3.71 22.93
N PHE A 211 -2.69 3.19 21.70
CA PHE A 211 -3.49 2.03 21.28
C PHE A 211 -3.11 0.69 21.94
N LYS A 212 -1.95 0.60 22.61
CA LYS A 212 -1.60 -0.61 23.38
C LYS A 212 -2.56 -0.80 24.55
N ASP A 213 -3.07 0.29 25.12
CA ASP A 213 -4.08 0.27 26.15
C ASP A 213 -5.44 -0.20 25.59
N PRO A 214 -6.02 -1.31 26.11
CA PRO A 214 -7.31 -1.82 25.68
C PRO A 214 -8.46 -0.82 25.78
N GLU A 215 -8.44 0.09 26.76
CA GLU A 215 -9.50 1.11 26.91
C GLU A 215 -9.44 2.13 25.78
N THR A 216 -8.23 2.58 25.44
CA THR A 216 -8.01 3.52 24.34
C THR A 216 -8.44 2.95 22.98
N ARG A 217 -8.36 1.64 22.75
CA ARG A 217 -8.83 1.01 21.47
C ARG A 217 -10.30 1.27 21.17
N LYS A 218 -11.15 1.40 22.20
CA LYS A 218 -12.59 1.66 22.04
C LYS A 218 -12.90 3.05 21.49
N LEU A 219 -12.02 4.03 21.72
CA LEU A 219 -12.24 5.41 21.28
C LEU A 219 -12.10 5.59 19.76
N PHE A 220 -11.36 4.70 19.10
CA PHE A 220 -11.07 4.78 17.67
C PHE A 220 -11.84 3.74 16.83
N SER A 221 -12.79 3.05 17.45
CA SER A 221 -13.71 2.14 16.75
C SER A 221 -14.86 2.84 16.02
N HIS A 222 -14.95 4.17 16.12
CA HIS A 222 -15.91 5.02 15.41
C HIS A 222 -15.22 5.76 14.27
#